data_AF-C0PGP4-F1
#
_entry.id   AF-C0PGP4-F1
#
_cell.length_a   1.000
_cell.length_b   1.000
_cell.length_c   1.000
_cell.angle_alpha   90.00
_cell.angle_beta   90.00
_cell.angle_gamma   90.00
#
_symmetry.space_group_name_H-M   'P 1'
#
loop_
_entity.id
_entity.type
_entity.pdbx_description
1 polymer ?
#
loop_
_entity_poly.entity_id
_entity_poly.type
_entity_poly.pdbx_seq_one_letter_code
_entity_poly.pdbx_strand_id
1 'polypeptide(L)'
;MHHLLNLSSKLRSSQEMLVYTAQARSNSIPSLVPGGQRRQADMSAATLPPGQEPHAVCVPFPAQGHITPMLKLAKILHARGFRVTFVNTEYNHRRLVRARGAAAVAGLTGFRFATIPDGLPESDADATQDPATISYATKHNCPPHLRNLLAGLDGVTCVVADNLMSFSLDAAREAGVPCALFWTASACGYMGYRNFRLLIDRGIIPLKGMHASLPASAHACLQSNPSKAM
;
A
#
# COMPACT_ATOMS: atom_id res chain seq x y z
N MET A 1 23.79 5.46 25.79
CA MET A 1 23.39 4.17 25.18
C MET A 1 22.00 3.67 25.58
N HIS A 2 21.44 4.01 26.76
CA HIS A 2 20.09 3.55 27.16
C HIS A 2 18.90 4.17 26.39
N HIS A 3 19.06 5.34 25.76
CA HIS A 3 17.97 5.99 25.00
C HIS A 3 17.70 5.38 23.60
N LEU A 4 18.69 4.73 22.98
CA LEU A 4 18.55 4.15 21.64
C LEU A 4 17.85 2.78 21.66
N LEU A 5 18.02 2.00 22.73
CA LEU A 5 17.37 0.70 22.90
C LEU A 5 15.85 0.83 23.06
N ASN A 6 15.40 1.89 23.74
CA ASN A 6 13.99 2.16 24.02
C ASN A 6 13.19 2.67 22.80
N LEU A 7 13.90 3.26 21.82
CA LEU A 7 13.32 3.63 20.53
C LEU A 7 13.17 2.41 19.62
N SER A 8 14.14 1.48 19.67
CA SER A 8 14.08 0.23 18.89
C SER A 8 12.98 -0.71 19.37
N SER A 9 12.69 -0.77 20.68
CA SER A 9 11.61 -1.58 21.23
C SER A 9 10.23 -0.99 20.92
N LYS A 10 10.09 0.34 20.96
CA LYS A 10 8.86 1.05 20.56
C LYS A 10 8.59 0.95 19.05
N LEU A 11 9.63 1.02 18.22
CA LEU A 11 9.49 0.81 16.77
C LEU A 11 9.13 -0.64 16.43
N ARG A 12 9.69 -1.62 17.17
CA ARG A 12 9.36 -3.04 17.02
C ARG A 12 7.89 -3.32 17.41
N SER A 13 7.40 -2.70 18.48
CA SER A 13 6.01 -2.85 18.94
C SER A 13 5.00 -2.18 17.98
N SER A 14 5.33 -1.01 17.40
CA SER A 14 4.50 -0.38 16.37
C SER A 14 4.51 -1.14 15.03
N GLN A 15 5.63 -1.79 14.68
CA GLN A 15 5.71 -2.65 13.50
C GLN A 15 4.94 -3.96 13.69
N GLU A 16 4.97 -4.57 14.89
CA GLU A 16 4.18 -5.76 15.20
C GLU A 16 2.67 -5.51 15.17
N MET A 17 2.20 -4.31 15.56
CA MET A 17 0.79 -3.95 15.47
C MET A 17 0.29 -3.82 14.02
N LEU A 18 1.16 -3.40 13.09
CA LEU A 18 0.82 -3.26 11.66
C LEU A 18 0.70 -4.61 10.94
N VAL A 19 1.42 -5.64 11.41
CA VAL A 19 1.36 -7.00 10.83
C VAL A 19 0.13 -7.78 11.33
N TYR A 20 -0.42 -7.44 12.50
CA TYR A 20 -1.49 -8.20 13.15
C TYR A 20 -2.90 -8.06 12.53
N THR A 21 -3.14 -7.08 11.65
CA THR A 21 -4.49 -6.77 11.15
C THR A 21 -4.79 -7.26 9.72
N ALA A 22 -4.17 -8.35 9.28
CA ALA A 22 -4.55 -9.05 8.04
C ALA A 22 -5.42 -10.31 8.27
N GLN A 23 -5.64 -10.74 9.52
CA GLN A 23 -6.33 -12.00 9.82
C GLN A 23 -7.44 -11.85 10.89
N ALA A 24 -8.54 -11.19 10.53
CA ALA A 24 -9.81 -11.32 11.26
C ALA A 24 -10.98 -11.27 10.26
N ARG A 25 -11.28 -12.45 9.69
CA ARG A 25 -12.35 -12.69 8.72
C ARG A 25 -13.73 -12.67 9.38
N SER A 26 -14.74 -12.58 8.52
CA SER A 26 -16.04 -13.20 8.70
C SER A 26 -15.95 -14.50 9.53
N ASN A 27 -16.72 -14.57 10.60
CA ASN A 27 -17.63 -15.67 10.89
C ASN A 27 -18.41 -15.33 12.17
N SER A 28 -19.67 -15.71 12.11
CA SER A 28 -20.67 -15.83 13.17
C SER A 28 -20.08 -16.08 14.57
N ILE A 29 -20.63 -15.36 15.56
CA ILE A 29 -20.38 -15.51 16.99
C ILE A 29 -20.66 -16.97 17.42
N PRO A 30 -19.68 -17.72 17.95
CA PRO A 30 -19.94 -18.92 18.73
C PRO A 30 -19.92 -18.58 20.23
N SER A 31 -20.89 -19.13 20.95
CA SER A 31 -21.07 -19.03 22.39
C SER A 31 -19.83 -19.46 23.18
N LEU A 32 -19.62 -18.78 24.31
CA LEU A 32 -18.62 -19.07 25.35
C LEU A 32 -18.64 -20.54 25.80
N VAL A 33 -17.55 -21.26 25.52
CA VAL A 33 -17.16 -22.48 26.25
C VAL A 33 -15.75 -22.23 26.83
N PRO A 34 -15.55 -22.31 28.16
CA PRO A 34 -14.25 -22.08 28.76
C PRO A 34 -13.44 -23.38 28.79
N GLY A 35 -12.37 -23.45 28.00
CA GLY A 35 -11.39 -24.54 28.06
C GLY A 35 -10.90 -24.99 26.69
N GLY A 36 -9.84 -24.37 26.18
CA GLY A 36 -9.17 -24.79 24.96
C GLY A 36 -7.84 -24.07 24.79
N GLN A 37 -6.74 -24.82 24.79
CA GLN A 37 -5.38 -24.33 24.59
C GLN A 37 -5.29 -23.42 23.35
N ARG A 38 -4.62 -22.27 23.51
CA ARG A 38 -4.23 -21.42 22.38
C ARG A 38 -3.42 -22.26 21.40
N ARG A 39 -4.00 -22.60 20.25
CA ARG A 39 -3.21 -23.00 19.08
C ARG A 39 -2.40 -21.77 18.67
N GLN A 40 -1.13 -21.81 18.99
CA GLN A 40 -0.14 -20.88 18.49
C GLN A 40 -0.09 -21.10 16.98
N ALA A 41 -0.60 -20.13 16.22
CA ALA A 41 -0.37 -20.10 14.78
C ALA A 41 1.14 -19.93 14.58
N ASP A 42 1.77 -20.95 14.01
CA ASP A 42 3.17 -20.95 13.64
C ASP A 42 3.39 -19.88 12.56
N MET A 43 3.91 -18.73 12.98
CA MET A 43 4.35 -17.63 12.14
C MET A 43 5.85 -17.79 11.87
N SER A 44 6.27 -18.90 11.26
CA SER A 44 7.64 -18.99 10.78
C SER A 44 7.80 -18.00 9.64
N ALA A 45 8.49 -16.87 9.89
CA ALA A 45 9.05 -16.05 8.83
C ALA A 45 9.84 -16.98 7.91
N ALA A 46 9.44 -17.10 6.64
CA ALA A 46 10.13 -17.94 5.69
C ALA A 46 11.60 -17.48 5.61
N THR A 47 12.50 -18.22 6.25
CA THR A 47 13.92 -17.96 6.20
C THR A 47 14.38 -18.21 4.77
N LEU A 48 14.88 -17.18 4.11
CA LEU A 48 15.39 -17.31 2.75
C LEU A 48 16.52 -18.35 2.69
N PRO A 49 16.66 -19.09 1.58
CA PRO A 49 17.76 -20.02 1.43
C PRO A 49 19.10 -19.28 1.57
N PRO A 50 20.14 -19.94 2.12
CA PRO A 50 21.48 -19.35 2.21
C PRO A 50 21.96 -18.86 0.84
N GLY A 51 22.35 -17.59 0.75
CA GLY A 51 22.88 -16.97 -0.48
C GLY A 51 21.86 -16.23 -1.35
N GLN A 52 20.57 -16.20 -0.99
CA GLN A 52 19.58 -15.42 -1.72
C GLN A 52 19.35 -14.04 -1.09
N GLU A 53 19.69 -12.98 -1.82
CA GLU A 53 19.44 -11.60 -1.37
C GLU A 53 17.93 -11.30 -1.37
N PRO A 54 17.35 -10.82 -0.25
CA PRO A 54 15.93 -10.50 -0.19
C PRO A 54 15.60 -9.38 -1.19
N HIS A 55 14.44 -9.48 -1.83
CA HIS A 55 13.96 -8.49 -2.80
C HIS A 55 12.57 -8.00 -2.41
N ALA A 56 12.49 -6.70 -2.12
CA ALA A 56 11.24 -6.02 -1.80
C ALA A 56 10.74 -5.21 -3.00
N VAL A 57 9.45 -5.38 -3.33
CA VAL A 57 8.74 -4.52 -4.29
C VAL A 57 7.89 -3.52 -3.52
N CYS A 58 8.23 -2.23 -3.61
CA CYS A 58 7.56 -1.16 -2.88
C CYS A 58 6.52 -0.48 -3.77
N VAL A 59 5.25 -0.51 -3.38
CA VAL A 59 4.10 0.00 -4.17
C VAL A 59 3.42 1.15 -3.41
N PRO A 60 3.88 2.41 -3.53
CA PRO A 60 3.23 3.56 -2.90
C PRO A 60 1.88 3.90 -3.55
N PHE A 61 0.99 4.54 -2.78
CA PHE A 61 -0.12 5.29 -3.38
C PHE A 61 0.45 6.51 -4.13
N PRO A 62 -0.02 6.83 -5.34
CA PRO A 62 0.65 7.80 -6.22
C PRO A 62 0.32 9.27 -5.90
N ALA A 63 0.44 9.63 -4.62
CA ALA A 63 0.43 11.00 -4.12
C ALA A 63 1.70 11.29 -3.31
N GLN A 64 2.19 12.53 -3.33
CA GLN A 64 3.49 12.88 -2.74
C GLN A 64 3.61 12.57 -1.23
N GLY A 65 2.50 12.73 -0.49
CA GLY A 65 2.41 12.37 0.93
C GLY A 65 2.62 10.88 1.22
N HIS A 66 2.47 10.01 0.21
CA HIS A 66 2.65 8.56 0.32
C HIS A 66 3.96 8.09 -0.32
N ILE A 67 4.32 8.65 -1.48
CA ILE A 67 5.55 8.33 -2.20
C ILE A 67 6.79 8.63 -1.35
N THR A 68 6.85 9.81 -0.71
CA THR A 68 8.04 10.21 0.03
C THR A 68 8.31 9.30 1.24
N PRO A 69 7.34 9.01 2.12
CA PRO A 69 7.53 8.05 3.21
C PRO A 69 7.87 6.63 2.72
N MET A 70 7.21 6.13 1.68
CA MET A 70 7.53 4.81 1.11
C MET A 70 8.95 4.78 0.55
N LEU A 71 9.41 5.85 -0.10
CA LEU A 71 10.78 5.93 -0.62
C LEU A 71 11.82 5.94 0.51
N LYS A 72 11.52 6.59 1.64
CA LYS A 72 12.37 6.53 2.85
C LYS A 72 12.43 5.10 3.39
N LEU A 73 11.30 4.41 3.49
CA LEU A 73 11.25 3.00 3.90
C LEU A 73 12.05 2.12 2.95
N ALA A 74 11.87 2.29 1.64
CA ALA A 74 12.60 1.56 0.60
C ALA A 74 14.12 1.74 0.72
N LYS A 75 14.59 2.97 0.97
CA LYS A 75 16.02 3.24 1.22
C LYS A 75 16.54 2.54 2.47
N ILE A 76 15.72 2.49 3.53
CA ILE A 76 16.06 1.79 4.78
C ILE A 76 16.14 0.27 4.55
N LEU A 77 15.21 -0.31 3.78
CA LEU A 77 15.25 -1.73 3.41
C LEU A 77 16.53 -2.03 2.61
N HIS A 78 16.84 -1.19 1.63
CA HIS A 78 18.04 -1.35 0.83
C HIS A 78 19.33 -1.29 1.66
N ALA A 79 19.43 -0.33 2.58
CA ALA A 79 20.55 -0.25 3.52
C ALA A 79 20.66 -1.46 4.47
N ARG A 80 19.61 -2.30 4.57
CA ARG A 80 19.60 -3.56 5.32
C ARG A 80 19.83 -4.81 4.45
N GLY A 81 20.28 -4.63 3.22
CA GLY A 81 20.64 -5.73 2.32
C GLY A 81 19.47 -6.26 1.49
N PHE A 82 18.40 -5.48 1.32
CA PHE A 82 17.38 -5.81 0.32
C PHE A 82 17.75 -5.25 -1.05
N ARG A 83 17.54 -6.05 -2.09
CA ARG A 83 17.22 -5.49 -3.40
C ARG A 83 15.86 -4.83 -3.34
N VAL A 84 15.70 -3.71 -4.01
CA VAL A 84 14.48 -2.93 -4.02
C VAL A 84 14.05 -2.63 -5.45
N THR A 85 12.78 -2.92 -5.75
CA THR A 85 12.09 -2.35 -6.90
C THR A 85 11.04 -1.37 -6.39
N PHE A 86 11.24 -0.07 -6.62
CA PHE A 86 10.29 0.97 -6.25
C PHE A 86 9.36 1.27 -7.42
N VAL A 87 8.06 1.04 -7.24
CA VAL A 87 7.07 1.19 -8.31
C VAL A 87 6.51 2.61 -8.31
N ASN A 88 6.59 3.28 -9.44
CA ASN A 88 5.89 4.53 -9.70
C ASN A 88 4.73 4.27 -10.68
N THR A 89 3.70 5.12 -10.64
CA THR A 89 2.87 5.28 -11.84
C THR A 89 3.69 5.98 -12.93
N GLU A 90 3.43 5.71 -14.20
CA GLU A 90 4.07 6.41 -15.32
C GLU A 90 3.98 7.94 -15.20
N TYR A 91 2.81 8.47 -14.81
CA TYR A 91 2.62 9.90 -14.54
C TYR A 91 3.62 10.46 -13.51
N ASN A 92 3.66 9.88 -12.31
CA ASN A 92 4.60 10.32 -11.26
C ASN A 92 6.07 10.11 -11.65
N HIS A 93 6.39 9.07 -12.42
CA HIS A 93 7.75 8.84 -12.90
C HIS A 93 8.20 9.96 -13.85
N ARG A 94 7.38 10.29 -14.86
CA ARG A 94 7.66 11.40 -15.80
C ARG A 94 7.77 12.72 -15.08
N ARG A 95 6.87 12.99 -14.12
CA ARG A 95 6.92 14.23 -13.33
C ARG A 95 8.21 14.34 -12.52
N LEU A 96 8.67 13.24 -11.91
CA LEU A 96 9.94 13.21 -11.20
C LEU A 96 11.13 13.47 -12.13
N VAL A 97 11.14 12.85 -13.31
CA VAL A 97 12.16 13.07 -14.34
C VAL A 97 12.15 14.52 -14.84
N ARG A 98 10.99 15.12 -15.07
CA ARG A 98 10.87 16.53 -15.47
C ARG A 98 11.41 17.48 -14.40
N ALA A 99 11.12 17.20 -13.13
CA ALA A 99 11.50 18.06 -12.02
C ALA A 99 12.97 17.93 -11.60
N ARG A 100 13.60 16.75 -11.77
CA ARG A 100 14.93 16.43 -11.21
C ARG A 100 15.90 15.78 -12.20
N GLY A 101 15.52 15.62 -13.45
CA GLY A 101 16.28 14.94 -14.49
C GLY A 101 16.20 13.41 -14.43
N ALA A 102 16.66 12.75 -15.50
CA ALA A 102 16.65 11.29 -15.62
C ALA A 102 17.46 10.57 -14.52
N ALA A 103 18.49 11.24 -13.98
CA ALA A 103 19.30 10.72 -12.87
C ALA A 103 18.46 10.44 -11.60
N ALA A 104 17.32 11.11 -11.41
CA ALA A 104 16.45 10.91 -10.26
C ALA A 104 15.81 9.51 -10.19
N VAL A 105 15.74 8.81 -11.33
CA VAL A 105 15.14 7.48 -11.47
C VAL A 105 16.11 6.45 -12.04
N ALA A 106 17.38 6.81 -12.23
CA ALA A 106 18.42 5.90 -12.71
C ALA A 106 18.63 4.69 -11.78
N GLY A 107 18.26 4.83 -10.51
CA GLY A 107 18.50 3.81 -9.50
C GLY A 107 19.98 3.73 -9.11
N LEU A 108 20.34 2.63 -8.47
CA LEU A 108 21.70 2.24 -8.10
C LEU A 108 21.75 0.71 -7.98
N THR A 109 22.93 0.13 -7.76
CA THR A 109 23.07 -1.33 -7.62
C THR A 109 22.16 -1.87 -6.53
N GLY A 110 21.23 -2.78 -6.88
CA GLY A 110 20.25 -3.34 -5.93
C GLY A 110 19.06 -2.42 -5.63
N PHE A 111 18.95 -1.24 -6.23
CA PHE A 111 17.78 -0.36 -6.10
C PHE A 111 17.36 0.18 -7.47
N ARG A 112 16.20 -0.24 -7.96
CA ARG A 112 15.66 0.23 -9.25
C ARG A 112 14.27 0.82 -9.12
N PHE A 113 13.93 1.67 -10.08
CA PHE A 113 12.57 2.14 -10.28
C PHE A 113 11.89 1.32 -11.38
N ALA A 114 10.62 1.02 -11.19
CA ALA A 114 9.74 0.45 -12.21
C ALA A 114 8.51 1.33 -12.38
N THR A 115 7.82 1.20 -13.51
CA THR A 115 6.59 1.95 -13.78
C THR A 115 5.43 1.01 -14.08
N ILE A 116 4.24 1.44 -13.68
CA ILE A 116 2.97 0.85 -14.12
C ILE A 116 2.02 1.97 -14.58
N PRO A 117 1.19 1.75 -15.61
CA PRO A 117 0.16 2.72 -15.97
C PRO A 117 -1.00 2.68 -14.96
N ASP A 118 -1.57 3.84 -14.69
CA ASP A 118 -2.79 4.03 -13.88
C ASP A 118 -4.04 4.28 -14.74
N GLY A 119 -3.87 4.38 -16.06
CA GLY A 119 -4.94 4.61 -17.02
C GLY A 119 -5.52 6.03 -16.99
N LEU A 120 -4.88 6.98 -16.31
CA LEU A 120 -5.26 8.38 -16.36
C LEU A 120 -4.70 9.07 -17.61
N PRO A 121 -5.40 10.07 -18.16
CA PRO A 121 -4.87 10.84 -19.29
C PRO A 121 -3.55 11.50 -18.92
N GLU A 122 -2.70 11.70 -19.92
CA GLU A 122 -1.53 12.55 -19.73
C GLU A 122 -1.97 13.96 -19.33
N SER A 123 -1.27 14.53 -18.35
CA SER A 123 -1.49 15.89 -17.91
C SER A 123 -0.15 16.57 -17.78
N ASP A 124 0.02 17.67 -18.51
CA ASP A 124 1.22 18.51 -18.41
C ASP A 124 1.20 19.42 -17.17
N ALA A 125 0.03 19.56 -16.56
CA ALA A 125 -0.13 20.33 -15.34
C ALA A 125 0.69 19.69 -14.21
N ASP A 126 1.54 20.48 -13.56
CA ASP A 126 2.21 20.13 -12.30
C ASP A 126 1.24 20.18 -11.11
N ALA A 127 0.00 19.76 -11.34
CA ALA A 127 -1.09 19.80 -10.38
C ALA A 127 -1.15 18.51 -9.57
N THR A 128 -1.62 18.62 -8.33
CA THR A 128 -2.02 17.44 -7.57
C THR A 128 -3.27 16.86 -8.24
N GLN A 129 -3.18 15.63 -8.73
CA GLN A 129 -4.35 14.92 -9.25
C GLN A 129 -5.39 14.75 -8.13
N ASP A 130 -6.67 14.77 -8.49
CA ASP A 130 -7.76 14.58 -7.53
C ASP A 130 -7.63 13.20 -6.84
N PRO A 131 -7.55 13.14 -5.49
CA PRO A 131 -7.33 11.89 -4.78
C PRO A 131 -8.38 10.81 -5.07
N ALA A 132 -9.65 11.20 -5.26
CA ALA A 132 -10.72 10.24 -5.57
C ALA A 132 -10.54 9.63 -6.97
N THR A 133 -10.21 10.47 -7.95
CA THR A 133 -9.92 10.05 -9.33
C THR A 133 -8.71 9.11 -9.38
N ILE A 134 -7.60 9.45 -8.70
CA ILE A 134 -6.43 8.58 -8.58
C ILE A 134 -6.80 7.25 -7.94
N SER A 135 -7.50 7.28 -6.80
CA SER A 135 -7.86 6.07 -6.06
C SER A 135 -8.75 5.15 -6.88
N TYR A 136 -9.67 5.70 -7.67
CA TYR A 136 -10.50 4.93 -8.58
C TYR A 136 -9.65 4.33 -9.70
N ALA A 137 -8.83 5.14 -10.37
CA ALA A 137 -8.05 4.71 -11.52
C ALA A 137 -7.03 3.62 -11.17
N THR A 138 -6.25 3.80 -10.09
CA THR A 138 -5.27 2.79 -9.67
C THR A 138 -5.93 1.48 -9.28
N LYS A 139 -7.08 1.53 -8.58
CA LYS A 139 -7.81 0.32 -8.19
C LYS A 139 -8.26 -0.52 -9.39
N HIS A 140 -8.64 0.11 -10.50
CA HIS A 140 -9.21 -0.58 -11.65
C HIS A 140 -8.18 -0.90 -12.74
N ASN A 141 -7.16 -0.07 -12.91
CA ASN A 141 -6.23 -0.17 -14.03
C ASN A 141 -4.89 -0.81 -13.63
N CYS A 142 -4.33 -0.48 -12.46
CA CYS A 142 -3.03 -1.02 -12.04
C CYS A 142 -2.94 -2.53 -11.75
N PRO A 143 -4.01 -3.26 -11.34
CA PRO A 143 -3.87 -4.67 -10.95
C PRO A 143 -3.21 -5.59 -11.99
N PRO A 144 -3.63 -5.64 -13.27
CA PRO A 144 -2.95 -6.47 -14.27
C PRO A 144 -1.49 -6.07 -14.47
N HIS A 145 -1.18 -4.78 -14.42
CA HIS A 145 0.20 -4.30 -14.61
C HIS A 145 1.12 -4.66 -13.45
N LEU A 146 0.63 -4.61 -12.21
CA LEU A 146 1.42 -5.04 -11.06
C LEU A 146 1.67 -6.56 -11.09
N ARG A 147 0.67 -7.37 -11.46
CA ARG A 147 0.84 -8.82 -11.64
C ARG A 147 1.92 -9.13 -12.68
N ASN A 148 1.83 -8.50 -13.84
CA ASN A 148 2.81 -8.68 -14.92
C ASN A 148 4.20 -8.22 -14.49
N LEU A 149 4.29 -7.09 -13.77
CA LEU A 149 5.55 -6.63 -13.21
C LEU A 149 6.13 -7.71 -12.29
N LEU A 150 5.39 -8.16 -11.27
CA LEU A 150 5.86 -9.18 -10.33
C LEU A 150 6.31 -10.48 -11.03
N ALA A 151 5.56 -10.95 -12.02
CA ALA A 151 5.89 -12.15 -12.78
C ALA A 151 7.18 -11.99 -13.61
N GLY A 152 7.52 -10.77 -14.04
CA GLY A 152 8.76 -10.47 -14.77
C GLY A 152 9.96 -10.15 -13.88
N LEU A 153 9.83 -10.14 -12.55
CA LEU A 153 10.93 -9.89 -11.63
C LEU A 153 11.45 -11.18 -11.02
N ASP A 154 12.76 -11.41 -11.13
CA ASP A 154 13.38 -12.56 -10.48
C ASP A 154 13.59 -12.36 -8.97
N GLY A 155 13.33 -13.45 -8.25
CA GLY A 155 13.65 -13.58 -6.82
C GLY A 155 12.96 -12.56 -5.94
N VAL A 156 11.74 -12.12 -6.27
CA VAL A 156 10.89 -11.31 -5.37
C VAL A 156 10.63 -12.12 -4.11
N THR A 157 10.83 -11.50 -2.94
CA THR A 157 10.64 -12.15 -1.64
C THR A 157 9.50 -11.54 -0.84
N CYS A 158 9.16 -10.28 -1.09
CA CYS A 158 8.02 -9.63 -0.46
C CYS A 158 7.54 -8.41 -1.26
N VAL A 159 6.28 -8.04 -1.02
CA VAL A 159 5.69 -6.78 -1.47
C VAL A 159 5.45 -5.90 -0.25
N VAL A 160 5.81 -4.62 -0.33
CA VAL A 160 5.46 -3.59 0.65
C VAL A 160 4.57 -2.58 -0.05
N ALA A 161 3.27 -2.65 0.19
CA ALA A 161 2.28 -1.82 -0.49
C ALA A 161 1.71 -0.76 0.44
N ASP A 162 1.39 0.40 -0.10
CA ASP A 162 0.55 1.36 0.62
C ASP A 162 -0.84 0.75 0.87
N ASN A 163 -1.43 1.05 2.03
CA ASN A 163 -2.74 0.51 2.39
C ASN A 163 -3.87 0.89 1.40
N LEU A 164 -3.73 2.01 0.68
CA LEU A 164 -4.67 2.41 -0.39
C LEU A 164 -4.47 1.63 -1.69
N MET A 165 -3.33 0.94 -1.85
CA MET A 165 -2.99 0.12 -3.01
C MET A 165 -3.35 -1.35 -2.76
N SER A 166 -4.53 -1.59 -2.17
CA SER A 166 -4.94 -2.91 -1.64
C SER A 166 -4.96 -4.04 -2.68
N PHE A 167 -5.07 -3.73 -3.97
CA PHE A 167 -4.95 -4.72 -5.06
C PHE A 167 -3.60 -5.44 -5.07
N SER A 168 -2.58 -4.85 -4.44
CA SER A 168 -1.24 -5.46 -4.29
C SER A 168 -1.26 -6.72 -3.44
N LEU A 169 -2.26 -6.89 -2.55
CA LEU A 169 -2.44 -8.12 -1.77
C LEU A 169 -2.72 -9.32 -2.67
N ASP A 170 -3.61 -9.14 -3.65
CA ASP A 170 -3.97 -10.21 -4.57
C ASP A 170 -2.81 -10.52 -5.52
N ALA A 171 -2.15 -9.48 -6.05
CA ALA A 171 -0.96 -9.64 -6.90
C ALA A 171 0.19 -10.37 -6.17
N ALA A 172 0.44 -10.02 -4.89
CA ALA A 172 1.45 -10.69 -4.07
C ALA A 172 1.08 -12.15 -3.75
N ARG A 173 -0.20 -12.41 -3.46
CA ARG A 173 -0.72 -13.77 -3.22
C ARG A 173 -0.54 -14.65 -4.45
N GLU A 174 -0.87 -14.14 -5.62
CA GLU A 174 -0.69 -14.84 -6.91
C GLU A 174 0.79 -15.10 -7.21
N ALA A 175 1.67 -14.16 -6.84
CA ALA A 175 3.12 -14.33 -6.93
C ALA A 175 3.73 -15.25 -5.83
N GLY A 176 2.91 -15.74 -4.88
CA GLY A 176 3.38 -16.64 -3.81
C GLY A 176 4.25 -15.97 -2.75
N VAL A 177 4.19 -14.64 -2.61
CA VAL A 177 5.04 -13.87 -1.68
C VAL A 177 4.21 -13.13 -0.63
N PRO A 178 4.76 -12.92 0.58
CA PRO A 178 4.09 -12.11 1.60
C PRO A 178 3.94 -10.64 1.16
N CYS A 179 2.85 -10.02 1.61
CA CYS A 179 2.59 -8.60 1.41
C CYS A 179 2.40 -7.88 2.75
N ALA A 180 3.20 -6.85 3.00
CA ALA A 180 3.05 -5.95 4.13
C ALA A 180 2.35 -4.66 3.67
N LEU A 181 1.31 -4.25 4.38
CA LEU A 181 0.63 -2.98 4.14
C LEU A 181 1.27 -1.88 4.99
N PHE A 182 1.60 -0.76 4.36
CA PHE A 182 2.19 0.41 4.98
C PHE A 182 1.18 1.55 5.05
N TRP A 183 0.88 1.98 6.27
CA TRP A 183 0.04 3.15 6.53
C TRP A 183 0.93 4.39 6.68
N THR A 184 0.88 5.28 5.68
CA THR A 184 1.71 6.50 5.64
C THR A 184 1.12 7.66 6.43
N ALA A 185 -0.19 7.63 6.72
CA ALA A 185 -0.87 8.67 7.49
C ALA A 185 -0.75 8.43 9.01
N SER A 186 -1.41 9.28 9.81
CA SER A 186 -1.35 9.18 11.27
C SER A 186 -2.09 7.94 11.82
N ALA A 187 -1.64 7.43 12.97
CA ALA A 187 -2.29 6.32 13.66
C ALA A 187 -3.74 6.65 14.08
N CYS A 188 -4.02 7.90 14.46
CA CYS A 188 -5.39 8.34 14.74
C CYS A 188 -6.25 8.38 13.47
N GLY A 189 -5.68 8.79 12.33
CA GLY A 189 -6.34 8.74 11.04
C GLY A 189 -6.72 7.30 10.66
N TYR A 190 -5.80 6.35 10.85
CA TYR A 190 -6.05 4.92 10.63
C TYR A 190 -7.28 4.42 11.40
N MET A 191 -7.43 4.83 12.66
CA MET A 191 -8.60 4.45 13.46
C MET A 191 -9.92 4.97 12.87
N GLY A 192 -9.91 6.14 12.23
CA GLY A 192 -11.06 6.64 11.47
C GLY A 192 -11.45 5.71 10.33
N TYR A 193 -10.47 5.30 9.51
CA TYR A 193 -10.71 4.36 8.40
C TYR A 193 -11.15 2.98 8.89
N ARG A 194 -10.50 2.44 9.91
CA ARG A 194 -10.82 1.13 10.48
C ARG A 194 -12.24 1.06 11.03
N ASN A 195 -12.74 2.18 11.57
CA ASN A 195 -14.08 2.27 12.14
C ASN A 195 -15.07 2.97 11.21
N PHE A 196 -14.73 3.17 9.94
CA PHE A 196 -15.58 3.94 9.02
C PHE A 196 -17.01 3.40 8.94
N ARG A 197 -17.16 2.08 8.88
CA ARG A 197 -18.48 1.44 8.88
C ARG A 197 -19.25 1.71 10.18
N LEU A 198 -18.60 1.58 11.33
CA LEU A 198 -19.20 1.88 12.63
C LEU A 198 -19.63 3.35 12.74
N LEU A 199 -18.84 4.28 12.17
CA LEU A 199 -19.17 5.70 12.15
C LEU A 199 -20.41 5.99 11.29
N ILE A 200 -20.59 5.28 10.16
CA ILE A 200 -21.81 5.34 9.34
C ILE A 200 -22.99 4.76 10.13
N ASP A 201 -22.84 3.56 10.68
CA ASP A 201 -23.92 2.85 11.36
C ASP A 201 -24.43 3.63 12.60
N ARG A 202 -23.58 4.45 13.22
CA ARG A 202 -23.93 5.35 14.33
C ARG A 202 -24.44 6.73 13.89
N GLY A 203 -24.54 7.00 12.59
CA GLY A 203 -24.97 8.29 12.06
C GLY A 203 -24.03 9.45 12.39
N ILE A 204 -22.75 9.16 12.68
CA ILE A 204 -21.73 10.18 12.96
C ILE A 204 -21.26 10.83 11.65
N ILE A 205 -21.21 10.04 10.57
CA ILE A 205 -20.92 10.51 9.21
C ILE A 205 -22.07 10.18 8.24
N PRO A 206 -22.32 11.02 7.22
CA PRO A 206 -21.59 12.25 6.89
C PRO A 206 -21.79 13.37 7.92
N LEU A 207 -20.76 14.21 8.10
CA LEU A 207 -20.82 15.32 9.06
C LEU A 207 -21.91 16.31 8.64
N LYS A 208 -22.75 16.73 9.60
CA LYS A 208 -23.81 17.72 9.36
C LYS A 208 -23.20 19.03 8.84
N GLY A 209 -23.81 19.60 7.80
CA GLY A 209 -23.36 20.86 7.19
C GLY A 209 -22.27 20.74 6.13
N MET A 210 -21.76 19.54 5.86
CA MET A 210 -20.87 19.28 4.72
C MET A 210 -21.72 18.98 3.48
N HIS A 211 -21.98 20.00 2.64
CA HIS A 211 -22.45 19.75 1.28
C HIS A 211 -21.30 19.07 0.52
N ALA A 212 -21.35 17.75 0.40
CA ALA A 212 -20.45 17.02 -0.48
C ALA A 212 -20.85 17.33 -1.94
N SER A 213 -20.34 18.43 -2.48
CA SER A 213 -20.24 18.57 -3.93
C SER A 213 -19.23 17.52 -4.38
N LEU A 214 -19.71 16.33 -4.73
CA LEU A 214 -18.91 15.39 -5.51
C LEU A 214 -18.40 16.16 -6.73
N PRO A 215 -17.08 16.20 -6.98
CA PRO A 215 -16.57 16.84 -8.19
C PRO A 215 -17.25 16.20 -9.40
N ALA A 216 -17.57 16.98 -10.43
CA ALA A 216 -18.33 16.54 -11.60
C ALA A 216 -17.70 15.29 -12.28
N SER A 217 -16.39 15.08 -12.11
CA SER A 217 -15.66 13.88 -12.54
C SER A 217 -16.15 12.58 -11.88
N ALA A 218 -16.57 12.63 -10.61
CA ALA A 218 -17.12 11.47 -9.90
C ALA A 218 -18.53 11.12 -10.37
N HIS A 219 -19.34 12.12 -10.78
CA HIS A 219 -20.65 11.89 -11.40
C HIS A 219 -20.53 11.23 -12.77
N ALA A 220 -19.62 11.70 -13.62
CA ALA A 220 -19.38 11.11 -14.95
C ALA A 220 -18.87 9.66 -14.85
N CYS A 221 -18.09 9.34 -13.80
CA CYS A 221 -17.55 8.01 -13.59
C CYS A 221 -18.58 6.99 -13.07
N LEU A 222 -19.56 7.43 -12.27
CA LEU A 222 -20.67 6.58 -11.81
C LEU A 222 -21.73 6.36 -12.88
N GLN A 223 -21.92 7.32 -13.78
CA GLN A 223 -22.92 7.26 -14.84
C GLN A 223 -22.47 6.43 -16.06
N SER A 224 -21.17 6.19 -16.23
CA SER A 224 -20.63 5.42 -17.37
C SER A 224 -20.67 3.90 -17.20
N ASN A 225 -21.09 3.37 -16.03
CA ASN A 225 -21.23 1.92 -15.86
C ASN A 225 -22.37 1.51 -14.92
N PRO A 226 -23.64 1.58 -15.38
CA PRO A 226 -24.82 1.22 -14.58
C PRO A 226 -24.95 -0.29 -14.29
N SER A 227 -24.04 -1.15 -14.76
CA SER A 227 -24.18 -2.62 -14.65
C SER A 227 -23.63 -3.24 -13.35
N LYS A 228 -23.06 -2.45 -12.42
CA LYS A 228 -22.49 -2.97 -11.15
C LYS A 228 -23.10 -2.38 -9.89
N ALA A 229 -24.28 -1.76 -9.99
CA ALA A 229 -25.05 -1.32 -8.83
C ALA A 229 -25.99 -2.44 -8.33
N MET A 230 -25.42 -3.58 -7.91
CA MET A 230 -26.03 -4.50 -6.94
C MET A 230 -24.95 -5.34 -6.25
#